data_AF-X0ZZ30-F1
#
_entry.id   AF-X0ZZ30-F1
#
_cell.length_a   1.000
_cell.length_b   1.000
_cell.length_c   1.000
_cell.angle_alpha   90.00
_cell.angle_beta   90.00
_cell.angle_gamma   90.00
#
_symmetry.space_group_name_H-M   'P 1'
#
loop_
_entity.id
_entity.type
_entity.pdbx_description
1 polymer ?
#
loop_
_entity_poly.entity_id
_entity_poly.type
_entity_poly.pdbx_seq_one_letter_code
_entity_poly.pdbx_strand_id
1 'polypeptide(L)' 'YREKAEEILHELERMEIKPFIALQLTVMNSVLDNIDEAFKWIDYEPHHAWIVGVAVMPEWENLRDDPRFKDFVKQLNIPK' A
#
# COMPACT_ATOMS: atom_id res chain seq x y z
N TYR A 1 7.72 3.93 17.60
CA TYR A 1 6.57 3.48 16.79
C TYR A 1 6.98 2.52 15.67
N ARG A 2 8.18 2.67 15.09
CA ARG A 2 8.73 1.76 14.06
C ARG A 2 8.71 0.26 14.43
N GLU A 3 9.23 -0.12 15.59
CA GLU A 3 9.27 -1.54 16.03
C GLU A 3 7.88 -2.20 16.06
N LYS A 4 6.84 -1.48 16.49
CA LYS A 4 5.46 -1.98 16.47
C LYS A 4 4.91 -2.15 15.06
N ALA A 5 5.32 -1.26 14.14
CA ALA A 5 4.93 -1.37 12.74
C ALA A 5 5.62 -2.58 12.07
N GLU A 6 6.88 -2.86 12.43
CA GLU A 6 7.60 -4.06 11.98
C GLU A 6 6.97 -5.35 12.54
N GLU A 7 6.53 -5.36 13.80
CA GLU A 7 5.81 -6.49 14.40
C GLU A 7 4.50 -6.78 13.66
N ILE A 8 3.67 -5.74 13.42
CA ILE A 8 2.41 -5.87 12.67
C ILE A 8 2.69 -6.32 11.23
N LEU A 9 3.74 -5.80 10.58
CA LEU A 9 4.12 -6.21 9.23
C LEU A 9 4.41 -7.72 9.19
N HIS A 10 5.18 -8.24 10.15
CA HIS A 10 5.48 -9.66 10.22
C HIS A 10 4.26 -10.54 10.52
N GLU A 11 3.28 -10.03 11.26
CA GLU A 11 2.00 -10.72 11.43
C GLU A 11 1.22 -10.80 10.12
N LEU A 12 1.14 -9.68 9.38
CA LEU A 12 0.43 -9.61 8.10
C LEU A 12 1.06 -10.51 7.02
N GLU A 13 2.40 -10.60 6.97
CA GLU A 13 3.13 -11.47 6.04
C GLU A 13 2.85 -12.96 6.26
N ARG A 14 2.42 -13.35 7.47
CA ARG A 14 2.07 -14.73 7.82
C ARG A 14 0.60 -15.07 7.55
N MET A 15 -0.21 -14.07 7.25
CA MET A 15 -1.62 -14.27 6.93
C MET A 15 -1.79 -14.71 5.48
N GLU A 16 -2.93 -15.34 5.19
CA GLU A 16 -3.35 -15.59 3.81
C GLU A 16 -3.49 -14.25 3.07
N ILE A 17 -2.74 -14.07 1.99
CA ILE A 17 -2.79 -12.84 1.20
C ILE A 17 -4.16 -12.72 0.55
N LYS A 18 -4.90 -11.71 0.98
CA LYS A 18 -6.19 -11.28 0.45
C LYS A 18 -6.08 -9.81 0.05
N PRO A 19 -6.99 -9.28 -0.78
CA PRO A 19 -6.96 -7.87 -1.19
C PRO A 19 -6.81 -6.89 -0.02
N PHE A 20 -7.51 -7.17 1.10
CA PHE A 20 -7.39 -6.36 2.31
C PHE A 20 -6.01 -6.45 2.97
N ILE A 21 -5.42 -7.65 3.02
CA ILE A 21 -4.08 -7.84 3.58
C ILE A 21 -3.02 -7.19 2.69
N ALA A 22 -3.14 -7.29 1.36
CA ALA A 22 -2.25 -6.60 0.43
C ALA A 22 -2.31 -5.08 0.60
N LEU A 23 -3.51 -4.51 0.76
CA LEU A 23 -3.68 -3.09 1.10
C LEU A 23 -2.96 -2.73 2.40
N GLN A 24 -3.13 -3.53 3.46
CA GLN A 24 -2.45 -3.28 4.74
C GLN A 24 -0.93 -3.42 4.63
N LEU A 25 -0.43 -4.46 3.95
CA LEU A 25 0.99 -4.63 3.68
C LEU A 25 1.57 -3.44 2.92
N THR A 26 0.81 -2.87 2.00
CA THR A 26 1.23 -1.66 1.30
C THR A 26 1.38 -0.48 2.25
N VAL A 27 0.38 -0.22 3.09
CA VAL A 27 0.42 0.85 4.11
C VAL A 27 1.59 0.65 5.07
N MET A 28 1.78 -0.56 5.58
CA MET A 28 2.83 -0.85 6.56
C MET A 28 4.22 -0.68 5.96
N ASN A 29 4.45 -1.18 4.75
CA ASN A 29 5.70 -0.98 4.04
C ASN A 29 5.92 0.49 3.68
N SER A 30 4.86 1.20 3.32
CA SER A 30 4.88 2.65 3.11
C SER A 30 5.39 3.38 4.35
N VAL A 31 4.75 3.19 5.51
CA VAL A 31 5.13 3.87 6.77
C VAL A 31 6.55 3.51 7.25
N LEU A 32 7.07 2.35 6.84
CA LEU A 32 8.43 1.90 7.15
C LEU A 32 9.49 2.32 6.12
N ASP A 33 9.12 3.14 5.13
CA ASP A 33 9.95 3.56 3.99
C ASP A 33 10.45 2.40 3.10
N ASN A 34 9.77 1.26 3.15
CA ASN A 34 10.01 0.10 2.27
C ASN A 34 9.24 0.26 0.95
N ILE A 35 9.57 1.31 0.20
CA ILE A 35 8.81 1.76 -0.98
C ILE A 35 8.62 0.66 -2.03
N ASP A 36 9.67 -0.11 -2.33
CA ASP A 36 9.59 -1.17 -3.35
C ASP A 36 8.63 -2.30 -2.96
N GLU A 37 8.63 -2.69 -1.68
CA GLU A 37 7.72 -3.72 -1.18
C GLU A 37 6.29 -3.19 -1.12
N ALA A 38 6.10 -1.90 -0.80
CA ALA A 38 4.80 -1.26 -0.89
C ALA A 38 4.22 -1.34 -2.32
N PHE A 39 5.00 -0.97 -3.34
CA PHE A 39 4.54 -1.08 -4.73
C PHE A 39 4.24 -2.52 -5.17
N LYS A 40 5.02 -3.50 -4.68
CA LYS A 40 4.71 -4.91 -4.94
C LYS A 40 3.32 -5.32 -4.43
N TRP A 41 2.90 -4.79 -3.26
CA TRP A 41 1.60 -5.10 -2.68
C TRP A 41 0.46 -4.26 -3.24
N ILE A 42 0.74 -3.03 -3.70
CA ILE A 42 -0.28 -2.15 -4.30
C ILE A 42 -0.80 -2.71 -5.63
N ASP A 43 0.06 -3.39 -6.38
CA ASP A 43 -0.24 -4.03 -7.66
C ASP A 43 -0.94 -5.40 -7.50
N TYR A 44 -1.24 -5.83 -6.26
CA TYR A 44 -1.91 -7.10 -6.02
C TYR A 44 -3.38 -7.07 -6.48
N GLU A 45 -3.73 -7.96 -7.40
CA GLU A 45 -5.09 -8.14 -7.88
C GLU A 45 -5.80 -9.35 -7.25
N PRO A 46 -7.12 -9.26 -6.98
CA PRO A 46 -7.96 -8.07 -7.18
C PRO A 46 -7.71 -7.00 -6.12
N HIS A 47 -7.81 -5.73 -6.49
CA HIS A 47 -7.66 -4.62 -5.54
C HIS A 47 -8.78 -4.60 -4.49
N HIS A 48 -8.45 -4.22 -3.25
CA HIS A 48 -9.47 -3.97 -2.23
C HIS A 48 -10.26 -2.69 -2.53
N ALA A 49 -11.51 -2.60 -2.10
CA ALA A 49 -12.36 -1.42 -2.35
C ALA A 49 -11.75 -0.10 -1.80
N TRP A 50 -10.91 -0.19 -0.76
CA TRP A 50 -10.23 0.96 -0.17
C TRP A 50 -8.95 1.39 -0.90
N ILE A 51 -8.58 0.73 -2.00
CA ILE A 51 -7.43 1.13 -2.82
C ILE A 51 -7.56 2.56 -3.36
N VAL A 52 -8.79 3.08 -3.51
CA VAL A 52 -9.02 4.48 -3.89
C VAL A 52 -8.51 5.48 -2.85
N GLY A 53 -8.41 5.06 -1.59
CA GLY A 53 -7.91 5.87 -0.47
C GLY A 53 -6.42 6.22 -0.62
N VAL A 54 -5.67 5.42 -1.39
CA VAL A 54 -4.25 5.64 -1.73
C VAL A 54 -3.95 7.08 -2.16
N ALA A 55 -4.81 7.66 -2.97
CA ALA A 55 -4.60 9.00 -3.52
C ALA A 55 -4.75 10.13 -2.49
N VAL A 56 -5.44 9.89 -1.37
CA VAL A 56 -5.87 10.94 -0.44
C VAL A 56 -5.39 10.74 1.00
N MET A 57 -5.17 9.49 1.42
CA MET A 57 -4.78 9.14 2.79
C MET A 57 -3.31 9.52 3.10
N PRO A 58 -3.01 10.15 4.26
CA PRO A 58 -1.65 10.55 4.64
C PRO A 58 -0.63 9.41 4.71
N GLU A 59 -1.08 8.20 5.02
CA GLU A 59 -0.25 7.01 5.16
C GLU A 59 0.45 6.59 3.85
N TRP A 60 0.04 7.20 2.74
CA TRP A 60 0.52 6.96 1.39
C TRP A 60 1.31 8.14 0.83
N GLU A 61 1.51 9.21 1.63
CA GLU A 61 2.11 10.46 1.16
C GLU A 61 3.51 10.24 0.60
N ASN A 62 4.32 9.41 1.27
CA ASN A 62 5.65 8.99 0.84
C ASN A 62 5.66 8.19 -0.48
N LEU A 63 4.57 7.51 -0.85
CA LEU A 63 4.47 6.85 -2.15
C LEU A 63 4.16 7.85 -3.28
N ARG A 64 3.54 9.00 -2.98
CA ARG A 64 3.14 9.99 -4.01
C ARG A 64 4.33 10.64 -4.71
N ASP A 65 5.47 10.68 -4.04
CA ASP A 65 6.72 11.19 -4.60
C ASP A 65 7.34 10.24 -5.62
N ASP A 66 7.00 8.94 -5.57
CA ASP A 66 7.49 7.94 -6.50
C ASP A 66 6.75 8.04 -7.86
N PRO A 67 7.47 8.05 -9.00
CA PRO A 67 6.85 8.07 -10.32
C PRO A 67 5.83 6.94 -10.56
N ARG A 68 6.04 5.76 -9.98
CA ARG A 68 5.17 4.58 -10.11
C ARG A 68 3.76 4.86 -9.59
N PHE A 69 3.63 5.71 -8.56
CA PHE A 69 2.34 6.08 -7.99
C PHE A 69 1.44 6.78 -8.99
N LYS A 70 2.01 7.68 -9.80
CA LYS A 70 1.25 8.43 -10.81
C LYS A 70 0.70 7.49 -11.88
N ASP A 71 1.42 6.43 -12.20
CA ASP A 71 0.96 5.45 -13.18
C ASP A 71 -0.09 4.52 -12.57
N PHE A 72 0.08 4.11 -11.32
CA PHE A 72 -0.92 3.36 -10.56
C PHE A 72 -2.26 4.09 -10.46
N VAL A 73 -2.27 5.37 -10.06
CA VAL A 73 -3.50 6.18 -9.96
C VAL A 73 -4.22 6.32 -11.31
N LYS A 74 -3.50 6.40 -12.42
CA LYS A 74 -4.11 6.39 -13.76
C LYS A 74 -4.80 5.07 -14.07
N GLN A 75 -4.21 3.94 -13.66
CA GLN A 75 -4.78 2.61 -13.87
C GLN A 75 -6.06 2.40 -13.06
N LEU A 76 -6.15 2.99 -11.87
CA LEU A 76 -7.37 2.94 -11.05
C LEU A 76 -8.57 3.70 -11.67
N ASN A 77 -8.36 4.47 -12.75
CA ASN A 77 -9.39 5.23 -13.48
C ASN A 77 -10.32 6.04 -12.55
N ILE A 78 -9.75 6.60 -11.47
CA ILE A 78 -10.50 7.37 -10.48
C ILE A 78 -10.94 8.69 -11.15
N PRO A 79 -12.25 9.00 -11.22
CA PRO A 79 -12.71 10.28 -11.71
C PRO A 79 -12.17 11.40 -10.83
N LYS A 80 -11.59 12.43 -11.47
CA LYS A 80 -11.05 13.62 -10.81
C LYS A 80 -12.11 14.41 -10.05
#